data_AF-A0A117V0J0-F1
#
_entry.id   AF-A0A117V0J0-F1
#
_cell.length_a   1.000
_cell.length_b   1.000
_cell.length_c   1.000
_cell.angle_alpha   90.00
_cell.angle_beta   90.00
_cell.angle_gamma   90.00
#
_symmetry.space_group_name_H-M   'P 1'
#
loop_
_entity.id
_entity.type
_entity.pdbx_description
1 polymer ?
#
loop_
_entity_poly.entity_id
_entity_poly.type
_entity_poly.pdbx_seq_one_letter_code
_entity_poly.pdbx_strand_id
1 'polypeptide(L)'
;MTGRRLCVLGATALLLGCVRQPAPVPPRCPADAVLSAAAPAQGTPVEATPVGQCLATRAEAGDVAAALRLGDFYRTAPSTLPLIDRRGRQIHWYRLAADRGSAVGAWQAVQLIDINRDIQVPNDALAYLFVAIKAGIPEAGDYLVDQWQDGRVDPGKLWALRRWLARPGAIPEDQRRDIIAGLNAPADELEEE
;
A
#
# COMPACT_ATOMS: atom_id res chain seq x y z
N MET A 1 5.65 4.85 14.09
CA MET A 1 6.79 3.95 14.39
C MET A 1 7.83 4.71 15.21
N THR A 2 7.76 4.57 16.52
CA THR A 2 8.68 5.19 17.50
C THR A 2 9.97 4.39 17.55
N GLY A 3 10.98 4.79 16.78
CA GLY A 3 12.34 4.23 16.88
C GLY A 3 12.96 4.61 18.22
N ARG A 4 13.21 3.61 19.07
CA ARG A 4 13.87 3.79 20.38
C ARG A 4 15.33 4.18 20.15
N ARG A 5 15.68 5.44 20.41
CA ARG A 5 17.06 5.94 20.37
C ARG A 5 17.76 5.55 21.67
N LEU A 6 18.80 4.72 21.58
CA LEU A 6 19.71 4.46 22.69
C LEU A 6 20.91 5.42 22.57
N CYS A 7 20.90 6.46 23.39
CA CYS A 7 22.07 7.33 23.58
C CYS A 7 22.92 6.75 24.72
N VAL A 8 24.14 6.34 24.42
CA VAL A 8 25.13 5.95 25.45
C VAL A 8 25.78 7.23 25.98
N LEU A 9 25.66 7.49 27.28
CA LEU A 9 26.33 8.60 27.96
C LEU A 9 27.80 8.22 28.23
N GLY A 10 28.66 8.51 27.26
CA GLY A 10 30.12 8.49 27.46
C GLY A 10 30.60 9.87 27.90
N ALA A 11 31.14 9.96 29.11
CA ALA A 11 31.67 11.20 29.68
C ALA A 11 33.06 11.52 29.11
N THR A 12 33.12 12.10 27.89
CA THR A 12 34.15 13.03 27.43
C THR A 12 33.82 13.46 25.99
N ALA A 13 33.96 14.76 25.73
CA ALA A 13 33.59 15.45 24.49
C ALA A 13 33.99 14.69 23.20
N LEU A 14 33.02 14.45 22.30
CA LEU A 14 33.13 14.44 20.84
C LEU A 14 31.76 14.08 20.21
N LEU A 15 31.30 14.92 19.27
CA LEU A 15 30.32 14.70 18.21
C LEU A 15 29.23 13.63 18.45
N LEU A 16 28.02 14.08 18.80
CA LEU A 16 26.79 13.26 18.81
C LEU A 16 26.40 12.83 17.38
N GLY A 17 27.03 11.76 16.89
CA GLY A 17 26.56 11.02 15.73
C GLY A 17 25.50 10.00 16.17
N CYS A 18 24.23 10.22 15.83
CA CYS A 18 23.23 9.15 15.91
C CYS A 18 23.61 8.06 14.89
N VAL A 19 24.31 7.02 15.33
CA VAL A 19 24.53 5.82 14.51
C VAL A 19 23.17 5.12 14.41
N ARG A 20 22.54 5.23 13.25
CA ARG A 20 21.38 4.39 12.91
C ARG A 20 21.89 2.95 12.90
N GLN A 21 21.47 2.14 13.88
CA GLN A 21 21.79 0.72 13.85
C GLN A 21 21.37 0.15 12.49
N PRO A 22 22.25 -0.59 11.80
CA PRO A 22 21.89 -1.24 10.55
C PRO A 22 20.65 -2.11 10.81
N ALA A 23 19.69 -2.08 9.89
CA ALA A 23 18.52 -2.95 10.02
C ALA A 23 18.99 -4.40 10.17
N PRO A 24 18.36 -5.19 11.07
CA PRO A 24 18.73 -6.59 11.24
C PRO A 24 18.68 -7.30 9.89
N VAL A 25 19.72 -8.07 9.59
CA VAL A 25 19.78 -8.84 8.34
C VAL A 25 18.58 -9.80 8.33
N PRO A 26 17.73 -9.75 7.29
CA PRO A 26 16.56 -10.60 7.24
C PRO A 26 16.97 -12.08 7.25
N PRO A 27 16.19 -12.96 7.89
CA PRO A 27 16.49 -14.39 7.91
C PRO A 27 16.50 -14.96 6.49
N ARG A 28 17.38 -15.93 6.23
CA ARG A 28 17.38 -16.69 4.98
C ARG A 28 16.21 -17.67 5.01
N CYS A 29 15.17 -17.37 4.25
CA CYS A 29 14.05 -18.28 4.04
C CYS A 29 14.38 -19.32 2.95
N PRO A 30 13.81 -20.53 3.01
CA PRO A 30 13.85 -21.47 1.90
C PRO A 30 13.24 -20.81 0.64
N ALA A 31 14.05 -20.67 -0.41
CA ALA A 31 13.75 -19.84 -1.59
C ALA A 31 12.57 -20.35 -2.42
N ASP A 32 12.32 -21.66 -2.33
CA ASP A 32 11.29 -22.43 -3.01
C ASP A 32 10.07 -22.74 -2.13
N ALA A 33 10.10 -22.37 -0.85
CA ALA A 33 9.05 -22.74 0.07
C ALA A 33 7.72 -22.09 -0.30
N VAL A 34 6.68 -22.93 -0.44
CA VAL A 34 5.33 -22.54 -0.82
C VAL A 34 4.51 -22.23 0.43
N LEU A 35 3.78 -21.11 0.42
CA LEU A 35 2.78 -20.84 1.45
C LEU A 35 1.64 -21.85 1.29
N SER A 36 1.44 -22.67 2.31
CA SER A 36 0.40 -23.72 2.30
C SER A 36 -0.90 -23.20 2.89
N ALA A 37 -2.01 -23.54 2.25
CA ALA A 37 -3.35 -23.30 2.77
C ALA A 37 -3.72 -24.21 3.96
N ALA A 38 -2.89 -25.19 4.33
CA ALA A 38 -3.20 -26.16 5.38
C ALA A 38 -3.47 -25.52 6.75
N ALA A 39 -2.68 -24.51 7.16
CA ALA A 39 -2.91 -23.79 8.41
C ALA A 39 -4.18 -22.90 8.34
N PRO A 40 -4.36 -22.06 7.30
CA PRO A 40 -5.60 -21.31 7.12
C PRO A 40 -6.87 -22.15 7.04
N ALA A 41 -6.80 -23.34 6.44
CA ALA A 41 -7.91 -24.28 6.39
C ALA A 41 -8.33 -24.78 7.78
N GLN A 42 -7.47 -24.65 8.80
CA GLN A 42 -7.74 -24.95 10.21
C GLN A 42 -8.03 -23.67 11.02
N GLY A 43 -8.28 -22.54 10.36
CA GLY A 43 -8.51 -21.25 11.02
C GLY A 43 -7.24 -20.60 11.59
N THR A 44 -6.06 -21.12 11.25
CA THR A 44 -4.77 -20.60 11.74
C THR A 44 -4.11 -19.73 10.66
N PRO A 45 -3.62 -18.52 10.98
CA PRO A 45 -2.92 -17.67 10.02
C PRO A 45 -1.67 -18.35 9.44
N VAL A 46 -1.33 -18.05 8.18
CA VAL A 46 -0.19 -18.70 7.52
C VAL A 46 1.14 -18.32 8.15
N GLU A 47 1.21 -17.16 8.82
CA GLU A 47 2.38 -16.69 9.55
C GLU A 47 2.72 -17.56 10.77
N ALA A 48 1.82 -18.45 11.20
CA ALA A 48 2.13 -19.47 12.21
C ALA A 48 2.94 -20.66 11.65
N THR A 49 3.05 -20.79 10.33
CA THR A 49 3.92 -21.79 9.69
C THR A 49 5.36 -21.28 9.60
N PRO A 50 6.38 -22.15 9.60
CA PRO A 50 7.78 -21.71 9.47
C PRO A 50 8.03 -20.85 8.23
N VAL A 51 7.38 -21.18 7.11
CA VAL A 51 7.50 -20.44 5.84
C VAL A 51 6.84 -19.06 5.95
N GLY A 52 5.60 -19.01 6.46
CA GLY A 52 4.88 -17.75 6.64
C GLY A 52 5.57 -16.84 7.65
N GLN A 53 6.07 -17.37 8.77
CA GLN A 53 6.82 -16.62 9.76
C GLN A 53 8.09 -16.00 9.16
N CYS A 54 8.81 -16.77 8.35
CA CYS A 54 10.02 -16.28 7.69
C CYS A 54 9.70 -15.15 6.69
N LEU A 55 8.66 -15.31 5.87
CA LEU A 55 8.22 -14.27 4.95
C LEU A 55 7.73 -13.02 5.70
N ALA A 56 6.98 -13.17 6.79
CA ALA A 56 6.51 -12.05 7.61
C ALA A 56 7.70 -11.25 8.16
N THR A 57 8.71 -11.94 8.70
CA THR A 57 9.93 -11.30 9.21
C THR A 57 10.67 -10.53 8.11
N ARG A 58 10.77 -11.10 6.89
CA ARG A 58 11.38 -10.41 5.74
C ARG A 58 10.58 -9.18 5.33
N ALA A 59 9.27 -9.31 5.22
CA ALA A 59 8.36 -8.23 4.86
C ALA A 59 8.48 -7.05 5.85
N GLU A 60 8.45 -7.35 7.15
CA GLU A 60 8.66 -6.38 8.22
C GLU A 60 10.02 -5.67 8.09
N ALA A 61 11.07 -6.42 7.74
CA ALA A 61 12.44 -5.90 7.55
C ALA A 61 12.66 -5.05 6.29
N GLY A 62 11.73 -5.02 5.33
CA GLY A 62 11.93 -4.24 4.09
C GLY A 62 11.51 -4.93 2.82
N ASP A 63 11.31 -6.25 2.86
CA ASP A 63 11.19 -7.06 1.66
C ASP A 63 9.80 -6.92 1.02
N VAL A 64 9.74 -6.11 -0.03
CA VAL A 64 8.54 -5.88 -0.83
C VAL A 64 7.99 -7.18 -1.42
N ALA A 65 8.85 -8.08 -1.91
CA ALA A 65 8.40 -9.32 -2.53
C ALA A 65 7.76 -10.27 -1.50
N ALA A 66 8.33 -10.32 -0.30
CA ALA A 66 7.74 -11.10 0.80
C ALA A 66 6.38 -10.55 1.23
N ALA A 67 6.25 -9.22 1.34
CA ALA A 67 4.99 -8.56 1.66
C ALA A 67 3.91 -8.82 0.59
N LEU A 68 4.24 -8.64 -0.68
CA LEU A 68 3.32 -8.94 -1.79
C LEU A 68 2.89 -10.41 -1.78
N ARG A 69 3.83 -11.34 -1.56
CA ARG A 69 3.53 -12.78 -1.53
C ARG A 69 2.56 -13.15 -0.41
N LEU A 70 2.65 -12.52 0.76
CA LEU A 70 1.69 -12.71 1.84
C LEU A 70 0.32 -12.09 1.51
N GLY A 71 0.29 -10.89 0.92
CA GLY A 71 -0.94 -10.27 0.44
C GLY A 71 -1.67 -11.15 -0.60
N ASP A 72 -0.94 -11.64 -1.60
CA ASP A 72 -1.46 -12.52 -2.64
C ASP A 72 -1.97 -13.85 -2.09
N PHE A 73 -1.30 -14.38 -1.08
CA PHE A 73 -1.77 -15.58 -0.39
C PHE A 73 -3.12 -15.34 0.29
N TYR A 74 -3.28 -14.23 1.02
CA TYR A 74 -4.54 -13.92 1.68
C TYR A 74 -5.69 -13.61 0.72
N ARG A 75 -5.38 -13.12 -0.49
CA ARG A 75 -6.36 -12.95 -1.57
C ARG A 75 -7.03 -14.26 -1.98
N THR A 76 -6.29 -15.37 -1.95
CA THR A 76 -6.78 -16.69 -2.37
C THR A 76 -6.93 -17.68 -1.19
N ALA A 77 -6.73 -17.22 0.04
CA ALA A 77 -6.77 -18.08 1.22
C ALA A 77 -8.18 -18.67 1.46
N PRO A 78 -8.26 -19.90 2.02
CA PRO A 78 -9.51 -20.57 2.37
C PRO A 78 -10.46 -19.69 3.19
N SER A 79 -11.77 -19.89 2.99
CA SER A 79 -12.83 -19.18 3.72
C SER A 79 -12.98 -19.61 5.19
N THR A 80 -12.24 -20.63 5.65
CA THR A 80 -12.25 -21.06 7.05
C THR A 80 -11.68 -19.99 7.99
N LEU A 81 -10.82 -19.11 7.49
CA LEU A 81 -10.42 -17.91 8.24
C LEU A 81 -11.58 -16.89 8.21
N PRO A 82 -11.95 -16.29 9.37
CA PRO A 82 -12.94 -15.23 9.41
C PRO A 82 -12.65 -14.15 8.37
N LEU A 83 -13.68 -13.68 7.65
CA LEU A 83 -13.52 -12.74 6.55
C LEU A 83 -12.76 -11.48 6.97
N ILE A 84 -13.06 -10.97 8.16
CA ILE A 84 -12.40 -9.79 8.73
C ILE A 84 -10.90 -10.02 8.96
N ASP A 85 -10.51 -11.20 9.44
CA ASP A 85 -9.11 -11.53 9.69
C ASP A 85 -8.36 -11.74 8.38
N ARG A 86 -8.97 -12.48 7.43
CA ARG A 86 -8.39 -12.75 6.11
C ARG A 86 -8.14 -11.45 5.36
N ARG A 87 -9.16 -10.59 5.28
CA ARG A 87 -9.07 -9.31 4.57
C ARG A 87 -8.19 -8.29 5.30
N GLY A 88 -8.23 -8.27 6.63
CA GLY A 88 -7.35 -7.43 7.44
C GLY A 88 -5.87 -7.74 7.19
N ARG A 89 -5.51 -9.03 7.12
CA ARG A 89 -4.14 -9.45 6.77
C ARG A 89 -3.78 -9.14 5.33
N GLN A 90 -4.70 -9.38 4.39
CA GLN A 90 -4.51 -9.03 2.98
C GLN A 90 -4.15 -7.54 2.83
N ILE A 91 -4.96 -6.66 3.42
CA ILE A 91 -4.73 -5.21 3.41
C ILE A 91 -3.41 -4.86 4.09
N HIS A 92 -3.13 -5.44 5.26
CA HIS A 92 -1.91 -5.19 6.01
C HIS A 92 -0.65 -5.43 5.16
N TRP A 93 -0.58 -6.59 4.50
CA TRP A 93 0.59 -6.97 3.72
C TRP A 93 0.77 -6.10 2.46
N TYR A 94 -0.31 -5.75 1.77
CA TYR A 94 -0.23 -4.82 0.64
C TYR A 94 0.15 -3.39 1.07
N ARG A 95 -0.38 -2.90 2.20
CA ARG A 95 0.04 -1.61 2.78
C ARG A 95 1.53 -1.60 3.12
N LEU A 96 2.03 -2.68 3.73
CA LEU A 96 3.44 -2.79 4.06
C LEU A 96 4.32 -2.77 2.80
N ALA A 97 3.88 -3.42 1.71
CA ALA A 97 4.56 -3.32 0.41
C ALA A 97 4.52 -1.88 -0.14
N ALA A 98 3.37 -1.22 -0.08
CA ALA A 98 3.16 0.15 -0.54
C ALA A 98 4.03 1.16 0.21
N ASP A 99 4.10 1.04 1.54
CA ASP A 99 4.93 1.87 2.43
C ASP A 99 6.43 1.72 2.12
N ARG A 100 6.82 0.68 1.39
CA ARG A 100 8.18 0.40 0.92
C ARG A 100 8.37 0.71 -0.57
N GLY A 101 7.43 1.43 -1.17
CA GLY A 101 7.49 1.91 -2.56
C GLY A 101 6.93 0.95 -3.60
N SER A 102 6.22 -0.10 -3.20
CA SER A 102 5.56 -0.99 -4.16
C SER A 102 4.32 -0.32 -4.77
N ALA A 103 4.40 -0.01 -6.06
CA ALA A 103 3.25 0.46 -6.84
C ALA A 103 2.10 -0.57 -6.84
N VAL A 104 2.44 -1.84 -7.04
CA VAL A 104 1.47 -2.95 -7.01
C VAL A 104 0.83 -3.07 -5.63
N GLY A 105 1.62 -3.01 -4.55
CA GLY A 105 1.09 -3.03 -3.19
C GLY A 105 0.14 -1.85 -2.93
N ALA A 106 0.49 -0.65 -3.40
CA ALA A 106 -0.35 0.53 -3.27
C ALA A 106 -1.70 0.35 -4.00
N TRP A 107 -1.66 -0.10 -5.26
CA TRP A 107 -2.88 -0.35 -6.04
C TRP A 107 -3.78 -1.41 -5.41
N GLN A 108 -3.22 -2.54 -4.98
CA GLN A 108 -4.00 -3.58 -4.31
C GLN A 108 -4.60 -3.09 -2.98
N ALA A 109 -3.88 -2.25 -2.24
CA ALA A 109 -4.40 -1.64 -1.02
C ALA A 109 -5.59 -0.72 -1.30
N VAL A 110 -5.56 0.11 -2.36
CA VAL A 110 -6.70 0.96 -2.76
C VAL A 110 -7.97 0.12 -2.93
N GLN A 111 -7.89 -0.90 -3.79
CA GLN A 111 -9.04 -1.76 -4.14
C GLN A 111 -9.65 -2.48 -2.92
N LEU A 112 -8.83 -2.76 -1.90
CA LEU A 112 -9.29 -3.43 -0.68
C LEU A 112 -9.78 -2.46 0.39
N ILE A 113 -9.38 -1.19 0.35
CA ILE A 113 -9.80 -0.19 1.33
C ILE A 113 -11.08 0.50 0.86
N ASP A 114 -11.12 0.92 -0.40
CA ASP A 114 -12.26 1.62 -0.97
C ASP A 114 -13.32 0.64 -1.51
N ILE A 115 -14.11 0.08 -0.61
CA ILE A 115 -15.16 -0.90 -0.95
C ILE A 115 -16.58 -0.36 -0.87
N ASN A 116 -16.79 0.74 -0.17
CA ASN A 116 -18.11 1.31 0.03
C ASN A 116 -18.20 2.56 -0.84
N ARG A 117 -18.97 2.48 -1.93
CA ARG A 117 -19.12 3.59 -2.87
C ARG A 117 -20.00 4.73 -2.36
N ASP A 118 -20.72 4.52 -1.27
CA ASP A 118 -21.62 5.54 -0.70
C ASP A 118 -20.88 6.53 0.22
N ILE A 119 -19.57 6.34 0.42
CA ILE A 119 -18.74 7.22 1.23
C ILE A 119 -17.63 7.85 0.39
N GLN A 120 -17.09 8.97 0.89
CA GLN A 120 -15.86 9.54 0.36
C GLN A 120 -14.73 8.51 0.36
N VAL A 121 -13.87 8.56 -0.66
CA VAL A 121 -12.67 7.71 -0.73
C VAL A 121 -11.87 7.87 0.57
N PRO A 122 -11.60 6.78 1.32
CA PRO A 122 -10.84 6.84 2.55
C PRO A 122 -9.48 7.51 2.37
N ASN A 123 -9.04 8.30 3.37
CA ASN A 123 -7.80 9.07 3.25
C ASN A 123 -6.56 8.20 3.02
N ASP A 124 -6.52 7.01 3.62
CA ASP A 124 -5.46 6.03 3.41
C ASP A 124 -5.52 5.42 2.01
N ALA A 125 -6.70 5.07 1.50
CA ALA A 125 -6.86 4.67 0.10
C ALA A 125 -6.38 5.76 -0.85
N LEU A 126 -6.80 7.02 -0.66
CA LEU A 126 -6.39 8.14 -1.50
C LEU A 126 -4.87 8.37 -1.48
N ALA A 127 -4.23 8.19 -0.32
CA ALA A 127 -2.78 8.28 -0.21
C ALA A 127 -2.07 7.20 -1.05
N TYR A 128 -2.52 5.95 -0.98
CA TYR A 128 -1.97 4.85 -1.79
C TYR A 128 -2.31 4.99 -3.28
N LEU A 129 -3.48 5.55 -3.61
CA LEU A 129 -3.87 5.86 -4.99
C LEU A 129 -2.90 6.84 -5.62
N PHE A 130 -2.51 7.89 -4.89
CA PHE A 130 -1.50 8.84 -5.38
C PHE A 130 -0.12 8.20 -5.55
N VAL A 131 0.24 7.20 -4.73
CA VAL A 131 1.48 6.43 -4.92
C VAL A 131 1.42 5.63 -6.22
N ALA A 132 0.30 4.94 -6.47
CA ALA A 132 0.10 4.16 -7.69
C ALA A 132 0.14 5.02 -8.96
N ILE A 133 -0.54 6.19 -8.95
CA ILE A 133 -0.50 7.16 -10.06
C ILE A 133 0.93 7.63 -10.30
N LYS A 134 1.66 8.02 -9.24
CA LYS A 134 3.03 8.51 -9.38
C LYS A 134 4.01 7.45 -9.87
N ALA A 135 3.69 6.18 -9.67
CA ALA A 135 4.45 5.06 -10.20
C ALA A 135 4.05 4.68 -11.64
N GLY A 136 3.06 5.37 -12.23
CA GLY A 136 2.62 5.16 -13.61
C GLY A 136 1.71 3.95 -13.82
N ILE A 137 0.96 3.52 -12.79
CA ILE A 137 -0.12 2.52 -12.98
C ILE A 137 -1.28 3.22 -13.72
N PRO A 138 -1.60 2.84 -14.97
CA PRO A 138 -2.67 3.48 -15.75
C PRO A 138 -4.02 3.45 -15.04
N GLU A 139 -4.39 2.28 -14.52
CA GLU A 139 -5.68 2.02 -13.88
C GLU A 139 -5.92 2.90 -12.65
N ALA A 140 -4.84 3.32 -11.98
CA ALA A 140 -4.93 4.21 -10.82
C ALA A 140 -5.32 5.65 -11.20
N GLY A 141 -4.93 6.09 -12.40
CA GLY A 141 -5.32 7.39 -12.94
C GLY A 141 -6.81 7.43 -13.28
N ASP A 142 -7.24 6.43 -14.05
CA ASP A 142 -8.64 6.27 -14.47
C ASP A 142 -9.56 6.16 -13.25
N TYR A 143 -9.19 5.31 -12.30
CA TYR A 143 -9.94 5.15 -11.06
C TYR A 143 -10.09 6.46 -10.27
N LEU A 144 -9.04 7.28 -10.19
CA LEU A 144 -9.14 8.58 -9.53
C LEU A 144 -10.12 9.51 -10.22
N VAL A 145 -10.12 9.52 -11.56
CA VAL A 145 -11.04 10.32 -12.37
C VAL A 145 -12.48 9.88 -12.10
N ASP A 146 -12.75 8.57 -12.13
CA ASP A 146 -14.07 8.03 -11.82
C ASP A 146 -14.54 8.48 -10.42
N GLN A 147 -13.68 8.32 -9.40
CA GLN A 147 -14.05 8.73 -8.02
C GLN A 147 -14.22 10.25 -7.86
N TRP A 148 -13.55 11.03 -8.70
CA TRP A 148 -13.73 12.48 -8.76
C TRP A 148 -15.07 12.87 -9.38
N GLN A 149 -15.43 12.22 -10.50
CA GLN A 149 -16.70 12.44 -11.18
C GLN A 149 -17.90 12.02 -10.32
N ASP A 150 -17.76 10.92 -9.57
CA ASP A 150 -18.75 10.47 -8.59
C ASP A 150 -18.86 11.42 -7.36
N GLY A 151 -18.07 12.50 -7.29
CA GLY A 151 -18.05 13.43 -6.15
C GLY A 151 -17.50 12.81 -4.86
N ARG A 152 -16.88 11.62 -4.94
CA ARG A 152 -16.34 10.86 -3.80
C ARG A 152 -14.97 11.33 -3.34
N VAL A 153 -14.37 12.29 -4.05
CA VAL A 153 -13.06 12.86 -3.73
C VAL A 153 -13.20 14.34 -3.41
N ASP A 154 -12.96 14.68 -2.14
CA ASP A 154 -12.78 16.06 -1.69
C ASP A 154 -11.75 16.82 -2.57
N PRO A 155 -12.17 17.89 -3.28
CA PRO A 155 -11.28 18.70 -4.13
C PRO A 155 -10.05 19.23 -3.41
N GLY A 156 -10.19 19.53 -2.11
CA GLY A 156 -9.11 20.00 -1.25
C GLY A 156 -7.97 19.00 -1.10
N LYS A 157 -8.20 17.70 -1.37
CA LYS A 157 -7.17 16.66 -1.29
C LYS A 157 -6.36 16.49 -2.58
N LEU A 158 -6.85 17.05 -3.70
CA LEU A 158 -6.21 16.91 -5.01
C LEU A 158 -5.09 17.92 -5.27
N TRP A 159 -4.97 19.00 -4.47
CA TRP A 159 -4.05 20.10 -4.75
C TRP A 159 -2.60 19.63 -5.00
N ALA A 160 -2.11 18.71 -4.15
CA ALA A 160 -0.73 18.24 -4.20
C ALA A 160 -0.49 17.36 -5.43
N LEU A 161 -1.48 16.54 -5.78
CA LEU A 161 -1.41 15.70 -6.98
C LEU A 161 -1.49 16.56 -8.24
N ARG A 162 -2.44 17.50 -8.34
CA ARG A 162 -2.58 18.41 -9.48
C ARG A 162 -1.31 19.22 -9.72
N ARG A 163 -0.73 19.79 -8.66
CA ARG A 163 0.57 20.48 -8.74
C ARG A 163 1.70 19.55 -9.18
N TRP A 164 1.66 18.28 -8.80
CA TRP A 164 2.62 17.28 -9.24
C TRP A 164 2.45 16.93 -10.73
N LEU A 165 1.22 16.67 -11.19
CA LEU A 165 0.86 16.38 -12.58
C LEU A 165 1.13 17.55 -13.53
N ALA A 166 1.14 18.79 -13.05
CA ALA A 166 1.48 19.96 -13.88
C ALA A 166 2.95 19.97 -14.34
N ARG A 167 3.83 19.12 -13.77
CA ARG A 167 5.23 19.02 -14.20
C ARG A 167 5.35 18.17 -15.46
N PRO A 168 6.03 18.66 -16.51
CA PRO A 168 6.37 17.85 -17.67
C PRO A 168 7.14 16.58 -17.26
N GLY A 169 6.77 15.44 -17.82
CA GLY A 169 7.43 14.16 -17.55
C GLY A 169 7.15 13.53 -16.18
N ALA A 170 6.12 13.99 -15.45
CA ALA A 170 5.72 13.37 -14.18
C ALA A 170 5.29 11.90 -14.34
N ILE A 171 4.53 11.62 -15.39
CA ILE A 171 4.11 10.31 -15.92
C ILE A 171 4.07 10.41 -17.46
N PRO A 172 3.86 9.30 -18.20
CA PRO A 172 3.63 9.34 -19.66
C PRO A 172 2.62 10.41 -20.07
N GLU A 173 2.89 11.10 -21.18
CA GLU A 173 2.15 12.31 -21.59
C GLU A 173 0.66 12.05 -21.82
N ASP A 174 0.35 10.95 -22.49
CA ASP A 174 -0.99 10.45 -22.75
C ASP A 174 -1.74 10.25 -21.43
N GLN A 175 -1.19 9.46 -20.52
CA GLN A 175 -1.79 9.22 -19.20
C GLN A 175 -1.97 10.53 -18.41
N ARG A 176 -0.99 11.43 -18.45
CA ARG A 176 -1.04 12.71 -17.74
C ARG A 176 -2.16 13.60 -18.26
N ARG A 177 -2.29 13.69 -19.58
CA ARG A 177 -3.33 14.50 -20.23
C ARG A 177 -4.71 13.97 -19.88
N ASP A 178 -4.90 12.67 -19.91
CA ASP A 178 -6.20 12.04 -19.68
C ASP A 178 -6.65 12.23 -18.22
N ILE A 179 -5.75 12.05 -17.24
CA ILE A 179 -6.04 12.36 -15.82
C ILE A 179 -6.37 13.84 -15.63
N ILE A 180 -5.58 14.77 -16.21
CA ILE A 180 -5.83 16.21 -16.06
C ILE A 180 -7.18 16.60 -16.70
N ALA A 181 -7.49 16.05 -17.87
CA ALA A 181 -8.75 16.30 -18.56
C ALA A 181 -9.93 15.81 -17.72
N GLY A 182 -9.90 14.57 -17.23
CA GLY A 182 -10.95 13.99 -16.39
C GLY A 182 -11.16 14.76 -15.08
N LEU A 183 -10.09 15.19 -14.42
CA LEU A 183 -10.19 16.00 -13.19
C LEU A 183 -10.69 17.43 -13.42
N ASN A 184 -10.67 17.92 -14.65
CA ASN A 184 -11.17 19.26 -15.02
C ASN A 184 -12.53 19.22 -15.71
N ALA A 185 -12.98 18.04 -16.14
CA ALA A 185 -14.33 17.87 -16.65
C ALA A 185 -15.33 18.29 -15.57
N PRO A 186 -16.47 18.91 -15.94
CA PRO A 186 -17.56 19.06 -14.98
C PRO A 186 -17.83 17.67 -14.41
N ALA A 187 -17.90 17.57 -13.07
CA ALA A 187 -18.50 16.38 -12.49
C ALA A 187 -19.86 16.27 -13.15
N ASP A 188 -20.09 15.12 -13.78
CA ASP A 188 -21.34 14.73 -14.41
C ASP A 188 -22.42 15.32 -13.50
N GLU A 189 -23.15 16.32 -13.99
CA GLU A 189 -24.19 16.97 -13.19
C GLU A 189 -25.00 15.81 -12.66
N LEU A 190 -24.91 15.58 -11.34
CA LEU A 190 -25.73 14.60 -10.66
C LEU A 190 -27.12 14.89 -11.18
N GLU A 191 -27.63 14.01 -12.04
CA GLU A 191 -28.96 14.15 -12.61
C GLU A 191 -29.89 14.16 -11.40
N GLU A 192 -30.18 15.38 -10.92
CA GLU A 192 -31.24 15.69 -10.00
C GLU A 192 -32.53 15.46 -10.82
N GLU A 193 -32.90 14.20 -11.00
CA GLU A 193 -34.25 13.76 -11.34
C GLU A 193 -34.93 13.10 -10.13
#